data_AF-A0A3M8QR84-F1
#
_entry.id   AF-A0A3M8QR84-F1
#
_cell.length_a   1.000
_cell.length_b   1.000
_cell.length_c   1.000
_cell.angle_alpha   90.00
_cell.angle_beta   90.00
_cell.angle_gamma   90.00
#
_symmetry.space_group_name_H-M   'P 1'
#
loop_
_entity.id
_entity.type
_entity.pdbx_description
1 polymer ?
#
loop_
_entity_poly.entity_id
_entity_poly.type
_entity_poly.pdbx_seq_one_letter_code
_entity_poly.pdbx_strand_id
1 'polypeptide(L)'
;MEDALKVQGFTIFAHFDHSRAAQEAGRQMPPTEVLVFGNPKGGTSLMLAAPTLAIDLPSKILIRQDEDSAAEVFFNTMAYLKERHRLIDMDKEVIAFDQKVTGLIRSSLR
;
A
#
# COMPACT_ATOMS: atom_id res chain seq x y z
N MET A 1 -7.61 6.70 6.36
CA MET A 1 -6.54 5.70 6.09
C MET A 1 -5.15 6.22 6.44
N GLU A 2 -4.76 7.41 5.95
CA GLU A 2 -3.43 7.97 6.21
C GLU A 2 -3.08 8.07 7.70
N ASP A 3 -3.98 8.62 8.52
CA ASP A 3 -3.76 8.72 9.96
C ASP A 3 -3.67 7.35 10.64
N ALA A 4 -4.48 6.38 10.21
CA ALA A 4 -4.40 5.01 10.72
C ALA A 4 -3.04 4.37 10.41
N LEU A 5 -2.47 4.63 9.22
CA LEU A 5 -1.12 4.21 8.85
C LEU A 5 -0.06 4.86 9.76
N LYS A 6 -0.16 6.17 9.98
CA LYS A 6 0.75 6.92 10.87
C LYS A 6 0.69 6.42 12.32
N VAL A 7 -0.51 6.19 12.87
CA VAL A 7 -0.71 5.65 14.23
C VAL A 7 -0.08 4.26 14.38
N GLN A 8 -0.11 3.46 13.30
CA GLN A 8 0.55 2.14 13.26
C GLN A 8 2.06 2.22 13.02
N GLY A 9 2.65 3.42 13.00
CA GLY A 9 4.08 3.66 12.86
C GLY A 9 4.61 3.53 11.44
N PHE A 10 3.73 3.61 10.43
CA PHE A 10 4.16 3.71 9.04
C PHE A 10 4.48 5.16 8.67
N THR A 11 5.50 5.32 7.83
CA THR A 11 5.80 6.59 7.15
C THR A 11 4.98 6.69 5.88
N ILE A 12 4.41 7.87 5.62
CA ILE A 12 3.80 8.21 4.33
C ILE A 12 4.85 8.91 3.49
N PHE A 13 5.21 8.29 2.36
CA PHE A 13 6.23 8.79 1.44
C PHE A 13 5.62 9.66 0.36
N ALA A 14 4.41 9.34 -0.07
CA ALA A 14 3.67 10.10 -1.06
C ALA A 14 2.17 9.84 -0.92
N HIS A 15 1.40 10.82 -1.38
CA HIS A 15 -0.05 10.72 -1.57
C HIS A 15 -0.35 11.22 -2.97
N PHE A 16 -0.96 10.37 -3.78
CA PHE A 16 -1.37 10.70 -5.13
C PHE A 16 -2.89 10.74 -5.21
N ASP A 17 -3.43 11.90 -5.56
CA ASP A 17 -4.85 12.09 -5.85
C ASP A 17 -5.04 11.98 -7.37
N HIS A 18 -5.47 10.81 -7.83
CA HIS A 18 -5.72 10.55 -9.25
C HIS A 18 -6.99 11.24 -9.74
N SER A 19 -8.00 11.44 -8.88
CA SER A 19 -9.20 12.20 -9.22
C SER A 19 -8.87 13.65 -9.57
N ARG A 20 -8.05 14.32 -8.76
CA ARG A 20 -7.56 15.68 -9.05
C ARG A 20 -6.68 15.71 -10.29
N ALA A 21 -5.76 14.77 -10.43
CA ALA A 21 -4.92 14.70 -11.63
C ALA A 21 -5.74 14.48 -12.92
N ALA A 22 -6.82 13.68 -12.85
CA ALA A 22 -7.74 13.51 -13.96
C ALA A 22 -8.47 14.84 -14.28
N GLN A 23 -8.95 15.56 -13.26
CA GLN A 23 -9.60 16.86 -13.43
C GLN A 23 -8.68 17.87 -14.12
N GLU A 24 -7.42 17.96 -13.68
CA GLU A 24 -6.39 18.82 -14.29
C GLU A 24 -6.12 18.45 -15.75
N ALA A 25 -6.29 17.18 -16.12
CA ALA A 25 -6.19 16.68 -17.49
C ALA A 25 -7.51 16.78 -18.29
N GLY A 26 -8.54 17.44 -17.77
CA GLY A 26 -9.85 17.58 -18.44
C GLY A 26 -10.67 16.28 -18.49
N ARG A 27 -10.41 15.34 -17.57
CA ARG A 27 -11.14 14.08 -17.42
C ARG A 27 -11.85 14.04 -16.07
N GLN A 28 -12.88 13.20 -15.97
CA GLN A 28 -13.51 12.88 -14.70
C GLN A 28 -13.08 11.48 -14.27
N MET A 29 -12.85 11.31 -12.97
CA MET A 29 -12.59 10.04 -12.32
C MET A 29 -13.25 10.11 -10.94
N PRO A 30 -13.96 9.06 -10.49
CA PRO A 30 -14.43 8.98 -9.10
C PRO A 30 -13.26 9.18 -8.12
N PRO A 31 -13.51 9.57 -6.86
CA PRO A 31 -12.47 9.69 -5.85
C PRO A 31 -11.54 8.46 -5.88
N THR A 32 -10.27 8.71 -6.18
CA THR A 32 -9.28 7.66 -6.42
C THR A 32 -7.93 8.17 -5.96
N GLU A 33 -7.40 7.56 -4.91
CA GLU A 33 -6.16 7.98 -4.26
C GLU A 33 -5.23 6.80 -4.03
N VAL A 34 -3.92 7.06 -4.10
CA VAL A 34 -2.88 6.11 -3.72
C VAL A 34 -2.04 6.71 -2.60
N LEU A 35 -1.97 6.00 -1.48
CA LEU A 35 -0.99 6.28 -0.43
C LEU A 35 0.21 5.37 -0.61
N VAL A 36 1.40 5.96 -0.69
CA VAL A 36 2.68 5.26 -0.67
C VAL A 36 3.22 5.28 0.75
N PHE A 37 3.36 4.11 1.36
CA PHE A 37 3.67 4.00 2.77
C PHE A 37 4.65 2.86 3.04
N GLY A 38 5.31 2.89 4.18
CA GLY A 38 6.20 1.81 4.58
C GLY A 38 6.86 1.99 5.92
N ASN A 39 7.64 1.00 6.31
CA ASN A 39 8.52 1.05 7.47
C ASN A 39 9.96 0.79 6.98
N PRO A 40 10.85 1.81 6.98
CA PRO A 40 12.22 1.66 6.50
C PRO A 40 12.98 0.49 7.10
N LYS A 41 12.76 0.17 8.39
CA LYS A 41 13.45 -0.95 9.06
C LYS A 41 13.09 -2.30 8.45
N GLY A 42 11.81 -2.53 8.17
CA GLY A 42 11.35 -3.79 7.55
C GLY A 42 11.66 -3.84 6.06
N GLY A 43 11.38 -2.75 5.34
CA GLY A 43 11.56 -2.68 3.89
C GLY A 43 13.03 -2.82 3.46
N THR A 44 13.98 -2.26 4.21
CA THR A 44 15.41 -2.34 3.86
C THR A 44 15.92 -3.77 3.88
N SER A 45 15.59 -4.57 4.89
CA SER A 45 16.00 -5.97 4.97
C SER A 45 15.45 -6.80 3.80
N LEU A 46 14.19 -6.56 3.41
CA LEU A 46 13.58 -7.23 2.25
C LEU A 46 14.30 -6.86 0.94
N MET A 47 14.63 -5.58 0.73
CA MET A 47 15.37 -5.14 -0.45
C MET A 47 16.81 -5.67 -0.48
N LEU A 48 17.46 -5.84 0.67
CA LEU A 48 18.79 -6.47 0.72
C LEU A 48 18.73 -7.96 0.32
N ALA A 49 17.68 -8.67 0.73
CA ALA A 49 17.48 -10.08 0.40
C ALA A 49 17.03 -10.30 -1.06
N ALA A 50 16.17 -9.42 -1.60
CA ALA A 50 15.77 -9.43 -3.00
C ALA A 50 15.76 -8.00 -3.58
N PRO A 51 16.86 -7.54 -4.19
CA PRO A 51 17.03 -6.14 -4.66
C PRO A 51 15.93 -5.65 -5.60
N THR A 52 15.34 -6.54 -6.40
CA THR A 52 14.27 -6.17 -7.33
C THR A 52 12.98 -5.71 -6.63
N LEU A 53 12.79 -6.02 -5.34
CA LEU A 53 11.66 -5.52 -4.54
C LEU A 53 11.64 -3.99 -4.45
N ALA A 54 12.77 -3.32 -4.66
CA ALA A 54 12.88 -1.86 -4.57
C ALA A 54 12.00 -1.13 -5.61
N ILE A 55 11.55 -1.77 -6.69
CA ILE A 55 10.60 -1.17 -7.63
C ILE A 55 9.17 -1.11 -7.07
N ASP A 56 8.85 -2.03 -6.16
CA ASP A 56 7.52 -2.20 -5.59
C ASP A 56 7.41 -1.63 -4.17
N LEU A 57 8.54 -1.35 -3.52
CA LEU A 57 8.63 -0.66 -2.22
C LEU A 57 8.94 0.84 -2.38
N PRO A 58 8.40 1.72 -1.51
CA PRO A 58 7.47 1.43 -0.42
C PRO A 58 6.11 0.91 -0.92
N SER A 59 5.38 0.22 -0.04
CA SER A 59 4.08 -0.37 -0.36
C SER A 59 3.06 0.69 -0.74
N LYS A 60 2.04 0.28 -1.49
CA LYS A 60 0.99 1.15 -2.03
C LYS A 60 -0.36 0.62 -1.58
N ILE A 61 -1.24 1.53 -1.19
CA ILE A 61 -2.66 1.24 -0.97
C ILE A 61 -3.48 2.20 -1.84
N LEU A 62 -4.33 1.61 -2.68
CA LEU A 62 -5.32 2.31 -3.49
C LEU A 62 -6.61 2.37 -2.71
N ILE A 63 -7.18 3.56 -2.60
CA ILE A 63 -8.50 3.83 -2.04
C ILE A 63 -9.30 4.46 -3.15
N ARG A 64 -10.40 3.84 -3.56
CA ARG A 64 -11.26 4.38 -4.61
C ARG A 64 -12.72 4.27 -4.24
N GLN A 65 -13.54 5.07 -4.88
CA GLN A 65 -14.99 4.95 -4.83
C GLN A 65 -15.48 4.05 -5.98
N ASP A 66 -16.40 3.14 -5.67
CA ASP A 66 -17.13 2.33 -6.65
C ASP A 66 -18.35 3.09 -7.22
N GLU A 67 -19.16 2.40 -8.02
CA GLU A 67 -20.35 2.97 -8.66
C GLU A 67 -21.47 3.30 -7.65
N ASP A 68 -21.52 2.60 -6.51
CA ASP A 68 -22.52 2.75 -5.45
C ASP A 68 -22.06 3.73 -4.34
N SER A 69 -20.97 4.46 -4.57
CA SER A 69 -20.34 5.36 -3.60
C SER A 69 -19.73 4.69 -2.37
N ALA A 70 -19.48 3.39 -2.43
CA ALA A 70 -18.73 2.65 -1.42
C ALA A 70 -17.21 2.78 -1.66
N ALA A 71 -16.44 2.78 -0.57
CA ALA A 71 -14.99 2.82 -0.63
C ALA A 71 -14.41 1.40 -0.79
N GLU A 72 -13.69 1.18 -1.90
CA GLU A 72 -12.90 -0.02 -2.12
C GLU A 72 -11.43 0.24 -1.83
N VAL A 73 -10.76 -0.75 -1.24
CA VAL A 73 -9.36 -0.66 -0.85
C VAL A 73 -8.58 -1.81 -1.44
N PHE A 74 -7.53 -1.50 -2.21
CA PHE A 74 -6.67 -2.48 -2.87
C PHE A 74 -5.22 -2.26 -2.46
N PHE A 75 -4.47 -3.35 -2.30
CA PHE A 75 -3.03 -3.32 -2.08
C PHE A 75 -2.40 -4.61 -2.60
N ASN A 76 -1.13 -4.54 -2.99
CA ASN A 76 -0.34 -5.73 -3.24
C ASN A 76 0.13 -6.29 -1.90
N THR A 77 -0.23 -7.54 -1.61
CA THR A 77 0.28 -8.23 -0.43
C THR A 77 1.79 -8.43 -0.56
N MET A 78 2.49 -8.40 0.57
CA MET A 78 3.90 -8.76 0.61
C MET A 78 4.10 -10.21 0.18
N ALA A 79 3.13 -11.10 0.43
CA ALA A 79 3.16 -12.46 -0.09
C ALA A 79 3.18 -12.51 -1.63
N TYR A 80 2.37 -11.69 -2.30
CA TYR A 80 2.42 -11.55 -3.75
C TYR A 80 3.77 -11.00 -4.24
N LEU A 81 4.30 -9.98 -3.55
CA LEU A 81 5.60 -9.40 -3.90
C LEU A 81 6.75 -10.38 -3.65
N LYS A 82 6.69 -11.20 -2.61
CA LYS A 82 7.66 -12.27 -2.34
C LYS A 82 7.79 -13.19 -3.55
N GLU A 83 6.65 -13.66 -4.08
CA GLU A 83 6.63 -14.54 -5.26
C GLU A 83 7.16 -13.82 -6.51
N ARG A 84 6.65 -12.61 -6.78
CA ARG A 84 7.05 -11.79 -7.94
C ARG A 84 8.56 -11.55 -8.00
N HIS A 85 9.20 -11.33 -6.86
CA HIS A 85 10.62 -11.00 -6.75
C HIS A 85 11.50 -12.18 -6.35
N ARG A 86 10.93 -13.39 -6.26
CA ARG A 86 11.62 -14.61 -5.83
C ARG A 86 12.38 -14.42 -4.51
N LEU A 87 11.76 -13.71 -3.57
CA LEU A 87 12.33 -13.54 -2.24
C LEU A 87 12.28 -14.90 -1.52
N ILE A 88 13.46 -15.42 -1.20
CA ILE A 88 13.64 -16.67 -0.47
C ILE A 88 13.76 -16.34 1.02
N ASP A 89 13.21 -17.22 1.86
CA ASP A 89 13.09 -17.02 3.30
C ASP A 89 12.26 -15.76 3.63
N MET A 90 12.28 -15.30 4.88
CA MET A 90 11.53 -14.13 5.37
C MET A 90 9.99 -14.27 5.45
N ASP A 91 9.45 -15.49 5.50
CA ASP A 91 8.01 -15.73 5.63
C ASP A 91 7.38 -15.03 6.84
N LYS A 92 8.11 -14.94 7.95
CA LYS A 92 7.62 -14.31 9.18
C LYS A 92 7.40 -12.81 8.97
N GLU A 93 8.35 -12.13 8.33
CA GLU A 93 8.30 -10.71 8.01
C GLU A 93 7.15 -10.41 7.03
N VAL A 94 7.03 -11.25 6.00
CA VAL A 94 5.96 -11.16 4.99
C VAL A 94 4.57 -11.29 5.65
N ILE A 95 4.35 -12.36 6.42
CA ILE A 95 3.07 -12.61 7.09
C ILE A 95 2.75 -11.50 8.09
N ALA A 96 3.72 -11.07 8.89
CA ALA A 96 3.51 -10.01 9.89
C ALA A 96 3.12 -8.68 9.24
N PHE A 97 3.75 -8.33 8.11
CA PHE A 97 3.39 -7.14 7.36
C PHE A 97 1.96 -7.21 6.83
N ASP A 98 1.61 -8.31 6.16
CA ASP A 98 0.28 -8.48 5.55
C ASP A 98 -0.84 -8.51 6.59
N GLN A 99 -0.63 -9.17 7.73
CA GLN A 99 -1.58 -9.16 8.84
C GLN A 99 -1.80 -7.76 9.40
N LYS A 100 -0.72 -7.00 9.58
CA LYS A 100 -0.80 -5.63 10.11
C LYS A 100 -1.56 -4.70 9.15
N VAL A 101 -1.26 -4.74 7.86
CA VAL A 101 -1.94 -3.92 6.86
C VAL A 101 -3.41 -4.33 6.70
N THR A 102 -3.69 -5.64 6.61
CA THR A 102 -5.06 -6.14 6.51
C THR A 102 -5.89 -5.78 7.75
N GLY A 103 -5.32 -5.90 8.95
CA GLY A 103 -5.97 -5.51 10.19
C GLY A 103 -6.31 -4.03 10.24
N LEU A 104 -5.38 -3.17 9.79
CA LEU A 104 -5.57 -1.73 9.69
C LEU A 104 -6.71 -1.38 8.73
N ILE A 105 -6.71 -1.97 7.53
CA ILE A 105 -7.78 -1.76 6.53
C ILE A 105 -9.14 -2.12 7.12
N ARG A 106 -9.26 -3.32 7.72
CA ARG A 106 -10.49 -3.79 8.35
C ARG A 106 -10.98 -2.87 9.48
N SER A 107 -10.07 -2.27 10.24
CA SER A 107 -10.44 -1.33 11.31
C SER A 107 -10.85 0.05 10.78
N SER A 108 -10.40 0.43 9.58
CA SER A 108 -10.65 1.75 8.99
C SER A 108 -11.92 1.81 8.15
N LEU A 109 -12.51 0.65 7.81
CA LEU A 109 -13.74 0.52 7.02
C LEU A 109 -14.96 0.16 7.88
N ARG A 110 -14.84 0.26 9.22
CA ARG A 110 -15.94 0.06 10.18
C ARG A 110 -16.53 1.39 10.62
#